data_AF-A0A6I2RDS0-F1
#
_entry.id   AF-A0A6I2RDS0-F1
#
_cell.length_a   1.000
_cell.length_b   1.000
_cell.length_c   1.000
_cell.angle_alpha   90.00
_cell.angle_beta   90.00
_cell.angle_gamma   90.00
#
_symmetry.space_group_name_H-M   'P 1'
#
loop_
_entity.id
_entity.type
_entity.pdbx_description
1 polymer ?
#
loop_
_entity_poly.entity_id
_entity_poly.type
_entity_poly.pdbx_seq_one_letter_code
_entity_poly.pdbx_strand_id
1 'polypeptide(L)'
;MATLLEATTEPGCDTTKGNDSVALSDDLLAVLERYIELKTVRVPDLCSALARVEREIADEMHFVEFANANAAVGYKSFRRLQELRLKRRAIKDTDLVAHILGKLLSSVTPDSLSAAKRDIDGMKNRKYRVRAPETFQHEMKGGTMVI
;
A
#
# COMPACT_ATOMS: atom_id res chain seq x y z
N MET A 1 -48.72 -1.24 30.88
CA MET A 1 -48.15 -2.20 29.91
C MET A 1 -46.79 -1.64 29.52
N ALA A 2 -45.72 -2.27 30.00
CA ALA A 2 -44.35 -1.85 29.70
C ALA A 2 -44.13 -2.02 28.18
N THR A 3 -43.82 -0.92 27.51
CA THR A 3 -43.38 -0.96 26.13
C THR A 3 -41.95 -1.48 26.17
N LEU A 4 -41.80 -2.82 26.12
CA LEU A 4 -40.55 -3.46 25.72
C LEU A 4 -40.01 -2.67 24.52
N LEU A 5 -38.68 -2.48 24.45
CA LEU A 5 -38.01 -2.08 23.23
C LEU A 5 -38.56 -2.94 22.11
N GLU A 6 -39.57 -2.43 21.38
CA GLU A 6 -39.98 -3.01 20.12
C GLU A 6 -38.69 -3.06 19.34
N ALA A 7 -38.43 -4.21 18.71
CA ALA A 7 -37.31 -4.36 17.81
C ALA A 7 -37.37 -3.20 16.84
N THR A 8 -36.65 -2.11 17.13
CA THR A 8 -36.79 -0.89 16.39
C THR A 8 -36.37 -1.29 14.99
N THR A 9 -37.26 -1.06 14.04
CA THR A 9 -36.96 -1.09 12.61
C THR A 9 -35.81 -0.14 12.26
N GLU A 10 -35.38 0.68 13.22
CA GLU A 10 -34.19 1.50 13.16
C GLU A 10 -32.91 0.66 12.99
N PRO A 11 -32.04 1.05 12.04
CA PRO A 11 -30.76 0.40 11.83
C PRO A 11 -29.94 0.49 13.13
N GLY A 12 -29.59 -0.66 13.72
CA GLY A 12 -28.81 -0.72 14.96
C GLY A 12 -27.59 0.21 14.96
N CYS A 13 -27.17 0.63 16.16
CA CYS A 13 -26.11 1.63 16.33
C CYS A 13 -24.80 1.19 15.66
N ASP A 14 -24.21 2.11 14.89
CA ASP A 14 -22.89 1.94 14.30
C ASP A 14 -21.85 1.75 15.40
N THR A 15 -21.20 0.59 15.38
CA THR A 15 -20.20 0.20 16.39
C THR A 15 -18.83 0.87 16.20
N THR A 16 -18.66 1.61 15.10
CA THR A 16 -17.41 2.31 14.75
C THR A 16 -17.49 3.82 14.98
N LYS A 17 -18.66 4.34 15.35
CA LYS A 17 -18.88 5.78 15.60
C LYS A 17 -17.97 6.28 16.72
N GLY A 18 -17.07 7.21 16.39
CA GLY A 18 -16.10 7.81 17.33
C GLY A 18 -14.78 7.03 17.47
N ASN A 19 -14.56 5.98 16.67
CA ASN A 19 -13.32 5.22 16.62
C ASN A 19 -12.58 5.50 15.30
N ASP A 20 -11.34 6.00 15.39
CA ASP A 20 -10.49 6.37 14.26
C ASP A 20 -9.76 5.18 13.61
N SER A 21 -9.90 3.96 14.16
CA SER A 21 -9.24 2.76 13.64
C SER A 21 -9.58 2.44 12.19
N VAL A 22 -10.77 2.81 11.73
CA VAL A 22 -11.19 2.64 10.34
C VAL A 22 -10.42 3.59 9.42
N ALA A 23 -10.27 4.86 9.78
CA ALA A 23 -9.49 5.83 9.00
C ALA A 23 -8.00 5.47 8.96
N LEU A 24 -7.44 5.05 10.10
CA LEU A 24 -6.06 4.54 10.18
C LEU A 24 -5.86 3.32 9.26
N SER A 25 -6.87 2.44 9.18
CA SER A 25 -6.79 1.25 8.33
C SER A 25 -6.77 1.59 6.84
N ASP A 26 -7.53 2.61 6.41
CA ASP A 26 -7.56 3.04 5.01
C ASP A 26 -6.16 3.56 4.56
N ASP A 27 -5.48 4.35 5.41
CA ASP A 27 -4.11 4.84 5.14
C ASP A 27 -3.09 3.69 5.02
N LEU A 28 -3.16 2.72 5.94
CA LEU A 28 -2.27 1.55 5.94
C LEU A 28 -2.50 0.68 4.70
N LEU A 29 -3.76 0.47 4.31
CA LEU A 29 -4.11 -0.27 3.10
C LEU A 29 -3.54 0.40 1.85
N ALA A 30 -3.60 1.73 1.76
CA ALA A 30 -3.01 2.48 0.65
C ALA A 30 -1.48 2.32 0.56
N VAL A 31 -0.79 2.25 1.71
CA VAL A 31 0.66 1.95 1.72
C VAL A 31 0.95 0.52 1.22
N LEU A 32 0.12 -0.45 1.62
CA LEU A 32 0.27 -1.84 1.17
C LEU A 32 -0.03 -2.00 -0.32
N GLU A 33 -0.96 -1.24 -0.89
CA GLU A 33 -1.20 -1.20 -2.33
C GLU A 33 0.05 -0.76 -3.11
N ARG A 34 0.72 0.31 -2.63
CA ARG A 34 1.98 0.79 -3.24
C ARG A 34 3.09 -0.26 -3.16
N TYR A 35 3.16 -1.02 -2.07
CA TYR A 35 4.08 -2.15 -1.98
C TYR A 35 3.75 -3.25 -2.99
N ILE A 36 2.46 -3.58 -3.17
CA ILE A 36 2.05 -4.55 -4.20
C ILE A 36 2.44 -4.05 -5.58
N GLU A 37 2.16 -2.79 -5.93
CA GLU A 37 2.56 -2.21 -7.21
C GLU A 37 4.08 -2.28 -7.43
N LEU A 38 4.88 -1.94 -6.41
CA LEU A 38 6.34 -2.10 -6.46
C LEU A 38 6.70 -3.55 -6.82
N LYS A 39 6.11 -4.53 -6.13
CA LYS A 39 6.44 -5.95 -6.27
C LYS A 39 5.95 -6.58 -7.57
N THR A 40 4.76 -6.23 -8.04
CA THR A 40 4.10 -6.90 -9.18
C THR A 40 4.27 -6.16 -10.50
N VAL A 41 4.52 -4.86 -10.46
CA VAL A 41 4.68 -4.03 -11.67
C VAL A 41 6.14 -3.63 -11.85
N ARG A 42 6.76 -3.02 -10.83
CA ARG A 42 8.07 -2.39 -11.01
C ARG A 42 9.22 -3.39 -10.98
N VAL A 43 9.26 -4.29 -10.01
CA VAL A 43 10.34 -5.28 -9.82
C VAL A 43 10.57 -6.18 -11.05
N PRO A 44 9.52 -6.73 -11.70
CA PRO A 44 9.70 -7.56 -12.91
C PRO A 44 10.48 -6.86 -14.03
N ASP A 45 10.29 -5.55 -14.18
CA ASP A 45 10.93 -4.75 -15.23
C ASP A 45 12.38 -4.33 -14.88
N LEU A 46 12.81 -4.45 -13.61
CA LEU A 46 14.14 -3.99 -13.20
C LEU A 46 15.26 -4.79 -13.86
N CYS A 47 15.07 -6.09 -14.08
CA CYS A 47 16.10 -6.93 -14.69
C CYS A 47 16.40 -6.51 -16.13
N SER A 48 15.36 -6.30 -16.94
CA SER A 48 15.51 -5.84 -18.33
C SER A 48 16.04 -4.41 -18.40
N ALA A 49 15.59 -3.52 -17.51
CA ALA A 49 16.09 -2.17 -17.38
C ALA A 49 17.58 -2.13 -17.00
N LEU A 50 18.01 -2.98 -16.06
CA LEU A 50 19.40 -3.09 -15.64
C LEU A 50 20.28 -3.56 -16.79
N ALA A 51 19.88 -4.63 -17.49
CA ALA A 51 20.62 -5.16 -18.63
C ALA A 51 20.75 -4.14 -19.78
N ARG A 52 19.71 -3.30 -20.00
CA ARG A 52 19.80 -2.19 -20.96
C ARG A 52 20.83 -1.16 -20.52
N VAL A 53 20.77 -0.68 -19.28
CA VAL A 53 21.72 0.32 -18.78
C VAL A 53 23.16 -0.20 -18.78
N GLU A 54 23.37 -1.49 -18.49
CA GLU A 54 24.71 -2.10 -18.54
C GLU A 54 25.26 -2.16 -19.97
N ARG A 55 24.43 -2.43 -20.98
CA ARG A 55 24.82 -2.31 -22.39
C ARG A 55 25.15 -0.88 -22.77
N GLU A 56 24.31 0.08 -22.39
CA GLU A 56 24.57 1.51 -22.65
C GLU A 56 25.89 1.98 -22.00
N ILE A 57 26.23 1.48 -20.80
CA ILE A 57 27.51 1.74 -20.16
C ILE A 57 28.68 1.14 -20.96
N ALA A 58 28.53 -0.09 -21.44
CA ALA A 58 29.54 -0.75 -22.27
C ALA A 58 29.79 0.03 -23.57
N ASP A 59 28.72 0.44 -24.24
CA ASP A 59 28.79 1.24 -25.47
C ASP A 59 29.51 2.58 -25.24
N GLU A 60 29.25 3.24 -24.10
CA GLU A 60 29.90 4.51 -23.76
C GLU A 60 31.40 4.32 -23.46
N MET A 61 31.78 3.20 -22.83
CA MET A 61 33.20 2.88 -22.60
C MET A 61 33.91 2.56 -23.92
N HIS A 62 33.31 1.74 -24.77
CA HIS A 62 33.84 1.44 -26.11
C HIS A 62 33.95 2.69 -26.98
N PHE A 63 33.02 3.65 -26.86
CA PHE A 63 33.13 4.92 -27.56
C PHE A 63 34.43 5.65 -27.19
N VAL A 64 34.79 5.70 -25.91
CA VAL A 64 36.05 6.35 -25.47
C VAL A 64 37.28 5.55 -25.92
N GLU A 65 37.20 4.23 -25.98
CA GLU A 65 38.30 3.37 -26.41
C GLU A 65 38.60 3.49 -27.91
N PHE A 66 37.55 3.58 -28.75
CA PHE A 66 37.69 3.53 -30.20
C PHE A 66 37.58 4.89 -30.88
N ALA A 67 36.91 5.87 -30.27
CA ALA A 67 36.89 7.22 -30.81
C ALA A 67 38.21 7.91 -30.44
N ASN A 68 38.91 8.46 -31.44
CA ASN A 68 39.97 9.45 -31.24
C ASN A 68 39.37 10.79 -30.75
N ALA A 69 38.72 10.74 -29.58
CA ALA A 69 37.97 11.83 -28.99
C ALA A 69 38.91 12.89 -28.45
N ASN A 70 38.68 14.15 -28.82
CA ASN A 70 39.33 15.27 -28.15
C ASN A 70 38.74 15.47 -26.74
N ALA A 71 39.39 16.33 -25.95
CA ALA A 71 38.99 16.57 -24.55
C ALA A 71 37.51 16.97 -24.38
N ALA A 72 36.96 17.77 -25.29
CA ALA A 72 35.56 18.20 -25.20
C ALA A 72 34.58 17.04 -25.45
N VAL A 73 34.90 16.15 -26.41
CA VAL A 73 34.11 14.94 -26.67
C VAL A 73 34.24 13.95 -25.52
N GLY A 74 35.45 13.76 -24.99
CA GLY A 74 35.71 12.92 -23.82
C GLY A 74 34.92 13.38 -22.58
N TYR A 75 34.85 14.69 -22.32
CA TYR A 75 34.05 15.23 -21.22
C TYR A 75 32.55 14.91 -21.35
N LYS A 76 31.99 15.02 -22.56
CA LYS A 76 30.59 14.67 -22.82
C LYS A 76 30.32 13.19 -22.56
N SER A 77 31.25 12.33 -23.00
CA SER A 77 31.15 10.90 -22.77
C SER A 77 31.22 10.54 -21.27
N PHE A 78 32.14 11.16 -20.53
CA PHE A 78 32.23 11.01 -19.09
C PHE A 78 30.95 11.45 -18.35
N ARG A 79 30.37 12.59 -18.74
CA ARG A 79 29.08 13.06 -18.21
C ARG A 79 27.95 12.05 -18.45
N ARG A 80 27.86 11.52 -19.67
CA ARG A 80 26.87 10.50 -20.00
C ARG A 80 27.08 9.21 -19.19
N LEU A 81 28.34 8.77 -19.05
CA LEU A 81 28.69 7.62 -18.21
C LEU A 81 28.27 7.81 -16.75
N GLN A 82 28.46 9.03 -16.20
CA GLN A 82 28.00 9.36 -14.85
C GLN A 82 26.48 9.22 -14.72
N GLU A 83 25.71 9.76 -15.66
CA GLU A 83 24.26 9.65 -15.68
C GLU A 83 23.79 8.19 -15.76
N LEU A 84 24.41 7.38 -16.63
CA LEU A 84 24.10 5.95 -16.75
C LEU A 84 24.41 5.19 -15.46
N ARG A 85 25.52 5.49 -14.79
CA ARG A 85 25.87 4.87 -13.50
C ARG A 85 24.90 5.25 -12.39
N LEU A 86 24.39 6.49 -12.38
CA LEU A 86 23.34 6.92 -11.46
C LEU A 86 22.02 6.17 -11.72
N LYS A 87 21.62 6.03 -12.99
CA LYS A 87 20.44 5.22 -13.36
C LYS A 87 20.59 3.76 -12.91
N ARG A 88 21.75 3.16 -13.15
CA ARG A 88 22.06 1.80 -12.69
C ARG A 88 21.94 1.66 -11.18
N ARG A 89 22.44 2.63 -10.42
CA ARG A 89 22.35 2.64 -8.96
C ARG A 89 20.89 2.73 -8.49
N ALA A 90 20.09 3.64 -9.06
CA ALA A 90 18.68 3.75 -8.72
C ALA A 90 17.89 2.44 -8.96
N ILE A 91 18.19 1.71 -10.03
CA ILE A 91 17.60 0.40 -10.31
C ILE A 91 17.97 -0.60 -9.22
N LYS A 92 19.26 -0.71 -8.89
CA LYS A 92 19.75 -1.61 -7.82
C LYS A 92 19.20 -1.26 -6.45
N ASP A 93 19.13 0.02 -6.13
CA ASP A 93 18.58 0.49 -4.85
C ASP A 93 17.09 0.14 -4.75
N THR A 94 16.33 0.28 -5.85
CA THR A 94 14.91 -0.12 -5.90
C THR A 94 14.75 -1.62 -5.69
N ASP A 95 15.57 -2.44 -6.35
CA ASP A 95 15.56 -3.90 -6.20
C ASP A 95 15.91 -4.31 -4.76
N LEU A 96 16.92 -3.68 -4.17
CA LEU A 96 17.31 -3.92 -2.78
C LEU A 96 16.20 -3.55 -1.79
N VAL A 97 15.56 -2.39 -1.98
CA VAL A 97 14.40 -1.97 -1.15
C VAL A 97 13.26 -2.99 -1.27
N ALA A 98 12.92 -3.42 -2.48
CA ALA A 98 11.89 -4.42 -2.69
C ALA A 98 12.24 -5.76 -2.01
N HIS A 99 13.50 -6.18 -2.08
CA HIS A 99 13.98 -7.38 -1.40
C HIS A 99 13.91 -7.26 0.14
N ILE A 100 14.29 -6.12 0.71
CA ILE A 100 14.19 -5.86 2.16
C ILE A 100 12.72 -5.89 2.61
N LEU A 101 11.85 -5.16 1.90
CA LEU A 101 10.42 -5.12 2.20
C LEU A 101 9.76 -6.49 2.02
N GLY A 102 10.20 -7.27 1.03
CA GLY A 102 9.70 -8.63 0.78
C GLY A 102 9.92 -9.59 1.94
N LYS A 103 10.97 -9.38 2.76
CA LYS A 103 11.20 -10.15 3.99
C LYS A 103 10.19 -9.80 5.08
N LEU A 104 9.84 -8.52 5.20
CA LEU A 104 8.90 -8.02 6.21
C LEU A 104 7.45 -8.30 5.83
N LEU A 105 7.11 -8.12 4.56
CA LEU A 105 5.75 -8.16 4.00
C LEU A 105 5.56 -9.39 3.11
N SER A 106 6.08 -10.54 3.56
CA SER A 106 6.08 -11.79 2.80
C SER A 106 4.67 -12.36 2.59
N SER A 107 3.77 -12.16 3.57
CA SER A 107 2.37 -12.57 3.52
C SER A 107 1.47 -11.63 2.71
N VAL A 108 1.97 -10.43 2.34
CA VAL A 108 1.20 -9.44 1.59
C VAL A 108 1.23 -9.79 0.11
N THR A 109 0.10 -10.34 -0.35
CA THR A 109 -0.25 -10.67 -1.73
C THR A 109 -1.50 -9.89 -2.18
N PRO A 110 -1.76 -9.76 -3.50
CA PRO A 110 -3.01 -9.16 -4.01
C PRO A 110 -4.26 -9.75 -3.36
N ASP A 111 -4.31 -11.07 -3.23
CA ASP A 111 -5.45 -11.79 -2.66
C ASP A 111 -5.59 -11.50 -1.15
N SER A 112 -4.49 -11.54 -0.40
CA SER A 112 -4.54 -11.24 1.05
C SER A 112 -4.96 -9.80 1.33
N LEU A 113 -4.52 -8.85 0.50
CA LEU A 113 -4.88 -7.44 0.66
C LEU A 113 -6.35 -7.21 0.31
N SER A 114 -6.84 -7.82 -0.76
CA SER A 114 -8.27 -7.72 -1.13
C SER A 114 -9.18 -8.35 -0.08
N ALA A 115 -8.78 -9.48 0.50
CA ALA A 115 -9.49 -10.09 1.63
C ALA A 115 -9.52 -9.17 2.85
N ALA A 116 -8.37 -8.60 3.24
CA ALA A 116 -8.27 -7.68 4.37
C ALA A 116 -9.16 -6.43 4.18
N LYS A 117 -9.18 -5.85 2.98
CA LYS A 117 -10.08 -4.72 2.65
C LYS A 117 -11.54 -5.08 2.86
N ARG A 118 -11.98 -6.21 2.32
CA ARG A 118 -13.36 -6.68 2.45
C ARG A 118 -13.75 -6.85 3.91
N ASP A 119 -12.87 -7.42 4.72
CA ASP A 119 -13.14 -7.67 6.15
C ASP A 119 -13.23 -6.35 6.93
N ILE A 120 -12.35 -5.38 6.62
CA ILE A 120 -12.37 -4.03 7.20
C ILE A 120 -13.62 -3.25 6.77
N ASP A 121 -14.01 -3.31 5.50
CA ASP A 121 -15.25 -2.70 5.00
C ASP A 121 -16.49 -3.37 5.62
N GLY A 122 -16.41 -4.67 5.92
CA GLY A 122 -17.41 -5.38 6.71
C GLY A 122 -17.57 -4.77 8.11
N MET A 123 -16.50 -4.28 8.72
CA MET A 123 -16.56 -3.62 10.03
C MET A 123 -17.34 -2.31 10.00
N LYS A 124 -17.21 -1.53 8.91
CA LYS A 124 -17.98 -0.27 8.70
C LYS A 124 -19.50 -0.51 8.73
N ASN A 125 -19.93 -1.74 8.50
CA ASN A 125 -21.34 -2.15 8.47
C ASN A 125 -21.80 -2.88 9.75
N ARG A 126 -20.94 -3.02 10.77
CA ARG A 126 -21.30 -3.73 12.02
C ARG A 126 -22.26 -2.91 12.86
N LYS A 127 -23.45 -3.47 13.05
CA LYS A 127 -24.50 -2.91 13.91
C LYS A 127 -24.67 -3.81 15.15
N TYR A 128 -24.67 -3.21 16.33
CA TYR A 128 -25.00 -3.95 17.54
C TYR A 128 -26.52 -4.12 17.66
N ARG A 129 -26.95 -5.32 18.08
CA ARG A 129 -28.31 -5.61 18.53
C ARG A 129 -28.25 -6.19 19.94
N VAL A 130 -29.17 -5.77 20.80
CA VAL A 130 -29.32 -6.32 22.15
C VAL A 130 -29.57 -7.83 22.04
N ARG A 131 -28.79 -8.61 22.78
CA ARG A 131 -28.79 -10.08 22.66
C ARG A 131 -29.80 -10.79 23.57
N ALA A 132 -30.17 -10.15 24.68
CA ALA A 132 -31.10 -10.67 25.69
C ALA A 132 -32.09 -9.57 26.11
N PRO A 133 -32.99 -9.13 25.20
CA PRO A 133 -33.88 -7.98 25.41
C PRO A 133 -34.77 -8.13 26.66
N GLU A 134 -35.14 -9.36 27.01
CA GLU A 134 -35.95 -9.70 28.19
C GLU A 134 -35.30 -9.38 29.54
N THR A 135 -33.97 -9.27 29.59
CA THR A 135 -33.23 -8.92 30.81
C THR A 135 -32.62 -7.52 30.77
N PHE A 136 -32.80 -6.79 29.66
CA PHE A 136 -32.24 -5.46 29.49
C PHE A 136 -33.06 -4.43 30.27
N GLN A 137 -32.42 -3.74 31.21
CA GLN A 137 -33.11 -2.91 32.21
C GLN A 137 -33.23 -1.41 31.85
N HIS A 138 -32.74 -0.99 30.68
CA HIS A 138 -32.72 0.41 30.28
C HIS A 138 -33.73 0.70 29.17
N GLU A 139 -34.62 1.66 29.40
CA GLU A 139 -35.53 2.18 28.38
C GLU A 139 -34.91 3.40 27.67
N MET A 140 -35.01 3.42 26.34
CA MET A 140 -34.61 4.55 25.50
C MET A 140 -35.86 5.09 24.80
N LYS A 141 -36.17 6.39 24.98
CA LYS A 141 -37.19 7.09 24.18
C LYS A 141 -36.53 8.24 23.43
N GLY A 142 -36.63 8.24 22.10
CA GLY A 142 -36.12 9.34 21.25
C GLY A 142 -34.62 9.62 21.43
N GLY A 143 -33.80 8.61 21.73
CA GLY A 143 -32.36 8.77 21.94
C GLY A 143 -31.94 9.27 23.33
N THR A 144 -32.87 9.38 24.28
CA THR A 144 -32.58 9.76 25.67
C THR A 144 -32.92 8.62 26.62
N MET A 145 -32.02 8.34 27.57
CA MET A 145 -32.27 7.33 28.60
C MET A 145 -33.41 7.82 29.50
N VAL A 146 -34.45 7.01 29.63
CA VAL A 146 -35.54 7.27 30.58
C VAL A 146 -35.14 6.59 31.90
N ILE A 147 -34.97 7.39 32.96
CA ILE A 147 -34.70 6.90 34.32
C ILE A 147 -35.99 6.37 34.93
#